data_AF-A0A0S8J4V9-F1
#
_entry.id   AF-A0A0S8J4V9-F1
#
_cell.length_a   1.000
_cell.length_b   1.000
_cell.length_c   1.000
_cell.angle_alpha   90.00
_cell.angle_beta   90.00
_cell.angle_gamma   90.00
#
_symmetry.space_group_name_H-M   'P 1'
#
loop_
_entity.id
_entity.type
_entity.pdbx_description
1 polymer ?
#
loop_
_entity_poly.entity_id
_entity_poly.type
_entity_poly.pdbx_seq_one_letter_code
_entity_poly.pdbx_strand_id
1 'polypeptide(L)' 'MDEGIDELRGEFGLPGVGEPEQVDVLKVIAGGETWETRVLNRAITLFAQDDEQVRRLHRFFGVLSNRARKISD' A
#
# COMPACT_ATOMS: atom_id res chain seq x y z
N MET A 1 5.58 -5.23 -14.60
CA MET A 1 6.05 -5.85 -13.34
C MET A 1 4.80 -6.28 -12.62
N ASP A 2 4.70 -7.56 -12.30
CA ASP A 2 3.59 -8.08 -11.50
C ASP A 2 3.98 -7.96 -10.03
N GLU A 3 3.12 -7.35 -9.23
CA GLU A 3 3.36 -7.11 -7.80
C GLU A 3 2.57 -8.10 -6.92
N GLY A 4 1.82 -9.06 -7.50
CA GLY A 4 1.06 -10.10 -6.78
C GLY A 4 0.23 -9.55 -5.60
N ILE A 5 -0.58 -8.53 -5.87
CA ILE A 5 -1.26 -7.73 -4.84
C ILE A 5 -2.35 -8.53 -4.11
N ASP A 6 -2.87 -9.58 -4.74
CA ASP A 6 -3.79 -10.54 -4.15
C ASP A 6 -3.19 -11.35 -3.00
N GLU A 7 -1.86 -11.51 -2.97
CA GLU A 7 -1.12 -12.13 -1.86
C GLU A 7 -0.94 -11.19 -0.67
N LEU A 8 -1.00 -9.88 -0.90
CA LEU A 8 -0.63 -8.83 0.06
C LEU A 8 -1.84 -8.39 0.90
N ARG A 9 -2.48 -9.34 1.58
CA ARG A 9 -3.67 -9.10 2.40
C ARG A 9 -3.28 -8.84 3.86
N GLY A 10 -3.98 -7.90 4.51
CA GLY A 10 -3.74 -7.58 5.93
C GLY A 10 -2.99 -6.28 6.16
N GLU A 11 -2.25 -6.19 7.26
CA GLU A 11 -1.60 -4.97 7.72
C GLU A 11 -0.08 -5.08 7.59
N PHE A 12 0.54 -4.02 7.06
CA PHE A 12 1.96 -3.90 6.81
C PHE A 12 2.49 -2.58 7.36
N GLY A 13 3.80 -2.51 7.57
CA GLY A 13 4.47 -1.31 8.02
C GLY A 13 4.69 -1.25 9.52
N LEU A 14 4.97 -0.05 10.00
CA LEU A 14 5.41 0.20 11.37
C LEU A 14 4.33 0.92 12.16
N PRO A 15 3.54 0.21 13.01
CA PRO A 15 2.60 0.86 13.90
C PRO A 15 3.32 1.71 14.95
N GLY A 16 2.71 2.81 15.36
CA GLY A 16 3.19 3.65 16.45
C GLY A 16 4.47 4.45 16.13
N VAL A 17 4.81 4.60 14.85
CA VAL A 17 5.97 5.39 14.41
C VAL A 17 5.52 6.60 13.61
N GLY A 18 5.87 7.80 14.07
CA GLY A 18 5.45 9.06 13.44
C GLY A 18 4.12 9.58 13.99
N GLU A 19 3.95 10.90 14.00
CA GLU A 19 2.75 11.55 14.52
C GLU A 19 2.34 12.71 13.59
N PRO A 20 1.13 12.68 12.99
CA PRO A 20 0.12 11.62 13.10
C PRO A 20 0.54 10.33 12.37
N GLU A 21 0.02 9.19 12.83
CA GLU A 21 0.17 7.91 12.14
C GLU A 21 -0.48 7.99 10.75
N GLN A 22 0.28 7.63 9.72
CA GLN A 22 -0.19 7.60 8.34
C GLN A 22 -0.71 6.21 7.99
N VAL A 23 -1.89 6.15 7.38
CA VAL A 23 -2.52 4.88 6.97
C VAL A 23 -2.91 4.97 5.50
N ASP A 24 -2.27 4.15 4.66
CA ASP A 24 -2.74 3.87 3.31
C ASP A 24 -3.69 2.65 3.36
N VAL A 25 -4.88 2.76 2.75
CA VAL A 25 -5.85 1.65 2.68
C VAL A 25 -6.11 1.29 1.21
N LEU A 26 -6.03 0.00 0.90
CA LEU A 26 -6.46 -0.58 -0.36
C LEU A 26 -7.56 -1.60 -0.08
N LYS A 27 -8.75 -1.35 -0.63
CA LYS A 27 -9.84 -2.33 -0.64
C LYS A 27 -10.03 -2.83 -2.07
N VAL A 28 -9.97 -4.15 -2.26
CA VAL A 28 -10.13 -4.79 -3.56
C VAL A 28 -11.38 -5.66 -3.56
N ILE A 29 -12.16 -5.57 -4.64
CA ILE A 29 -13.34 -6.38 -4.88
C ILE A 29 -13.12 -7.08 -6.22
N ALA A 30 -12.90 -8.40 -6.21
CA ALA A 30 -12.62 -9.18 -7.41
C ALA A 30 -13.19 -10.59 -7.29
N GLY A 31 -13.85 -11.09 -8.35
CA GLY A 31 -14.34 -12.48 -8.39
C GLY A 31 -15.33 -12.86 -7.28
N GLY A 32 -16.04 -11.89 -6.70
CA GLY A 32 -16.94 -12.12 -5.54
C GLY A 32 -16.23 -12.12 -4.19
N GLU A 33 -14.90 -12.00 -4.17
CA GLU A 33 -14.11 -11.83 -2.95
C GLU A 33 -13.86 -10.34 -2.67
N THR A 34 -13.77 -9.99 -1.39
CA THR A 34 -13.34 -8.67 -0.93
C THR A 34 -12.25 -8.82 0.11
N TRP A 35 -11.15 -8.11 -0.06
CA TRP A 35 -10.10 -8.01 0.94
C TRP A 35 -9.62 -6.58 1.12
N GLU A 36 -8.96 -6.34 2.24
CA GLU A 36 -8.38 -5.05 2.60
C GLU A 36 -6.90 -5.22 2.94
N THR A 37 -6.12 -4.24 2.51
CA THR A 37 -4.71 -4.09 2.83
C THR A 37 -4.49 -2.72 3.45
N ARG A 38 -3.81 -2.69 4.60
CA ARG A 38 -3.41 -1.47 5.29
C ARG A 38 -1.90 -1.35 5.32
N VAL A 39 -1.38 -0.17 5.03
CA VAL A 39 0.04 0.12 5.17
C VAL A 39 0.22 1.31 6.10
N LEU A 40 0.82 1.04 7.26
CA LEU A 40 1.11 2.01 8.28
C LEU A 40 2.45 2.66 8.01
N ASN A 41 2.49 3.99 8.03
CA ASN A 41 3.71 4.79 7.95
C ASN A 41 4.61 4.35 6.79
N ARG A 42 4.01 4.17 5.60
CA ARG A 42 4.66 3.56 4.42
C ARG A 42 6.02 4.17 4.10
N ALA A 43 6.13 5.50 4.13
CA ALA A 43 7.39 6.19 3.83
C ALA A 43 8.48 5.89 4.87
N ILE A 44 8.13 5.90 6.16
CA ILE A 44 9.06 5.58 7.24
C ILE A 44 9.49 4.11 7.14
N THR A 45 8.54 3.22 6.91
CA THR A 45 8.81 1.78 6.74
C THR A 45 9.78 1.52 5.59
N LEU A 46 9.58 2.16 4.42
CA LEU A 46 10.49 2.03 3.27
C LEU A 46 11.92 2.50 3.56
N PHE A 47 12.07 3.48 4.45
CA PHE A 47 13.38 4.02 4.82
C PHE A 47 14.04 3.19 5.94
N ALA A 48 13.25 2.74 6.90
CA ALA A 48 13.73 2.11 8.13
C ALA A 48 13.87 0.59 8.04
N GLN A 49 13.17 -0.05 7.10
CA GLN A 49 13.12 -1.51 6.97
C GLN A 49 13.29 -1.98 5.53
N ASP A 50 13.99 -3.09 5.38
CA ASP A 50 14.13 -3.81 4.11
C ASP A 50 12.95 -4.79 3.94
N ASP A 51 11.73 -4.24 3.78
CA ASP A 51 10.50 -5.03 3.63
C ASP A 51 10.03 -5.04 2.16
N GLU A 52 10.17 -6.20 1.50
CA GLU A 52 9.77 -6.36 0.10
C GLU A 52 8.24 -6.25 -0.09
N GLN A 53 7.43 -6.66 0.89
CA GLN A 53 5.97 -6.56 0.80
C GLN A 53 5.56 -5.09 0.76
N VAL A 54 6.19 -4.27 1.60
CA VAL A 54 5.97 -2.82 1.63
C VAL A 54 6.48 -2.15 0.35
N ARG A 55 7.59 -2.62 -0.24
CA ARG A 55 8.07 -2.13 -1.54
C ARG A 55 7.12 -2.47 -2.69
N ARG A 56 6.60 -3.69 -2.75
CA ARG A 56 5.58 -4.10 -3.73
C ARG A 56 4.34 -3.20 -3.62
N LEU A 57 3.85 -3.01 -2.40
CA LEU A 57 2.72 -2.11 -2.11
C LEU A 57 3.02 -0.66 -2.50
N HIS A 58 4.22 -0.16 -2.20
CA HIS A 58 4.63 1.19 -2.58
C HIS A 58 4.61 1.39 -4.10
N ARG A 59 5.17 0.46 -4.87
CA ARG A 59 5.15 0.52 -6.35
C ARG A 59 3.71 0.52 -6.86
N PHE A 60 2.85 -0.34 -6.31
CA PHE A 60 1.43 -0.41 -6.68
C PHE A 60 0.68 0.91 -6.38
N PHE A 61 0.78 1.43 -5.16
CA PHE A 61 0.17 2.71 -4.80
C PHE A 61 0.70 3.86 -5.68
N GLY A 62 1.99 3.86 -6.02
CA GLY A 62 2.58 4.82 -6.94
C GLY A 62 1.91 4.81 -8.32
N VAL A 63 1.63 3.62 -8.87
CA VAL A 63 0.88 3.48 -10.12
C VAL A 63 -0.55 4.03 -9.99
N LEU A 64 -1.26 3.72 -8.91
CA LEU A 64 -2.61 4.21 -8.66
C LEU A 64 -2.65 5.75 -8.57
N SER A 65 -1.78 6.36 -7.76
CA SER A 65 -1.73 7.82 -7.59
C SER A 65 -1.39 8.55 -8.88
N ASN A 66 -0.55 7.96 -9.74
CA ASN A 66 -0.22 8.54 -11.05
C ASN A 66 -1.39 8.45 -12.03
N ARG A 67 -2.19 7.37 -11.98
CA ARG A 67 -3.40 7.25 -12.80
C ARG A 67 -4.51 8.19 -12.35
N ALA A 68 -4.71 8.33 -11.03
CA ALA A 68 -5.72 9.23 -10.48
C ALA A 68 -5.47 10.69 -10.90
N ARG A 69 -4.21 11.16 -10.87
CA ARG A 69 -3.85 12.52 -11.31
C ARG A 69 -4.19 12.78 -12.78
N LYS A 70 -3.98 11.80 -13.67
CA LYS A 70 -4.27 11.94 -15.12
C LYS A 70 -5.77 12.03 -15.46
N ILE A 71 -6.67 11.76 -14.52
CA ILE A 71 -8.12 11.88 -14.72
C ILE A 71 -8.62 13.28 -14.31
N SER A 72 -7.83 14.02 -13.53
CA SER A 72 -8.19 15.34 -13.00
C SER A 72 -7.60 16.51 -13.80
N ASP A 73 -6.79 16.24 -14.81
CA ASP A 73 -6.24 17.20 -15.79
C ASP A 73 -6.97 17.08 -17.14
#